data_AF-A0A2G1BZX5-F1
#
_entry.id   AF-A0A2G1BZX5-F1
#
_cell.length_a   1.000
_cell.length_b   1.000
_cell.length_c   1.000
_cell.angle_alpha   90.00
_cell.angle_beta   90.00
_cell.angle_gamma   90.00
#
_symmetry.space_group_name_H-M   'P 1'
#
loop_
_entity.id
_entity.type
_entity.pdbx_description
1 polymer ?
#
loop_
_entity_poly.entity_id
_entity_poly.type
_entity_poly.pdbx_seq_one_letter_code
_entity_poly.pdbx_strand_id
1 'polypeptide(L)'
;MKKNYQKILFVFGVPLTLFIVLVFVGLNKTGKDSQYYKSIGLKLNGKIESVKELRYGHNFGVISIGINYSNINEYDKRAELKRYLGVIKNRKADIVFNSISSVKIGDSIVINIEKYKIFRDGKLINENFISMPSNFIFSPFREINRKVSL
;
A
#
# COMPACT_ATOMS: atom_id res chain seq x y z
N MET A 1 48.53 -13.23 -19.33
CA MET A 1 47.29 -12.42 -19.43
C MET A 1 46.11 -12.88 -18.54
N LYS A 2 46.11 -14.06 -17.89
CA LYS A 2 44.95 -14.55 -17.10
C LYS A 2 44.63 -13.77 -15.80
N LYS A 3 45.61 -13.13 -15.15
CA LYS A 3 45.42 -12.44 -13.85
C LYS A 3 44.52 -11.18 -13.91
N ASN A 4 44.44 -10.50 -15.05
CA ASN A 4 43.65 -9.26 -15.16
C ASN A 4 42.17 -9.52 -15.41
N TYR A 5 41.82 -10.60 -16.13
CA TYR A 5 40.42 -10.99 -16.38
C TYR A 5 39.70 -11.37 -15.09
N GLN A 6 40.36 -12.08 -14.16
CA GLN A 6 39.76 -12.43 -12.86
C GLN A 6 39.43 -11.18 -12.02
N LYS A 7 40.27 -10.14 -12.06
CA LYS A 7 39.99 -8.87 -11.38
C LYS A 7 38.82 -8.11 -12.02
N ILE A 8 38.75 -8.06 -13.35
CA ILE A 8 37.64 -7.42 -14.08
C ILE A 8 36.32 -8.15 -13.81
N LEU A 9 36.33 -9.49 -13.77
CA LEU A 9 35.14 -10.31 -13.47
C LEU A 9 34.65 -10.09 -12.04
N PHE A 10 35.54 -9.85 -11.08
CA PHE A 10 35.16 -9.53 -9.71
C PHE A 10 34.61 -8.10 -9.58
N VAL A 11 35.27 -7.12 -10.22
CA VAL A 11 34.91 -5.69 -10.15
C VAL A 11 33.58 -5.40 -10.84
N PHE A 12 33.27 -6.06 -11.95
CA PHE A 12 32.01 -5.85 -12.67
C PHE A 12 30.97 -6.96 -12.40
N GLY A 13 31.40 -8.21 -12.20
CA GLY A 13 30.49 -9.34 -12.01
C GLY A 13 29.81 -9.36 -10.65
N VAL A 14 30.51 -8.98 -9.56
CA VAL A 14 29.89 -8.94 -8.22
C VAL A 14 28.83 -7.84 -8.13
N PRO A 15 29.08 -6.58 -8.56
CA PRO A 15 28.04 -5.56 -8.55
C PRO A 15 26.87 -5.88 -9.50
N LEU A 16 27.15 -6.47 -10.67
CA LEU A 16 26.11 -6.84 -11.62
C LEU A 16 25.21 -7.96 -11.10
N THR A 17 25.79 -8.98 -10.46
CA THR A 17 25.01 -10.06 -9.82
C THR A 17 24.20 -9.53 -8.63
N LEU A 18 24.78 -8.64 -7.81
CA LEU A 18 24.04 -7.97 -6.73
C LEU A 18 22.88 -7.14 -7.25
N PHE A 19 23.09 -6.38 -8.33
CA PHE A 19 22.05 -5.60 -8.99
C PHE A 19 20.92 -6.48 -9.53
N ILE A 20 21.24 -7.59 -10.20
CA ILE A 20 20.25 -8.55 -10.69
C ILE A 20 19.43 -9.12 -9.54
N VAL A 21 20.07 -9.56 -8.44
CA VAL A 21 19.38 -10.09 -7.26
C VAL A 21 18.46 -9.02 -6.65
N LEU A 22 18.91 -7.79 -6.51
CA LEU A 22 18.10 -6.69 -5.98
C LEU A 22 16.87 -6.40 -6.86
N VAL A 23 17.05 -6.38 -8.18
CA VAL A 23 15.94 -6.20 -9.14
C VAL A 23 14.94 -7.36 -9.06
N PHE A 24 15.40 -8.61 -9.06
CA PHE A 24 14.53 -9.78 -8.98
C PHE A 24 13.76 -9.86 -7.65
N VAL A 25 14.42 -9.56 -6.53
CA VAL A 25 13.77 -9.51 -5.21
C VAL A 25 12.74 -8.37 -5.15
N GLY A 26 13.05 -7.21 -5.74
CA GLY A 26 12.12 -6.08 -5.86
C GLY A 26 10.86 -6.44 -6.65
N LEU A 27 11.02 -7.01 -7.85
CA LEU A 27 9.93 -7.39 -8.75
C LEU A 27 8.98 -8.42 -8.13
N ASN A 28 9.52 -9.43 -7.42
CA ASN A 28 8.71 -10.47 -6.78
C ASN A 28 7.81 -9.95 -5.65
N LYS A 29 8.19 -8.84 -5.01
CA LYS A 29 7.43 -8.28 -3.89
C LYS A 29 6.18 -7.54 -4.37
N THR A 30 6.31 -6.72 -5.41
CA THR A 30 5.22 -5.94 -6.00
C THR A 30 4.11 -6.82 -6.57
N GLY A 31 4.47 -7.97 -7.15
CA GLY A 31 3.51 -8.95 -7.67
C GLY A 31 2.59 -9.55 -6.57
N LYS A 32 3.14 -9.79 -5.37
CA LYS A 32 2.37 -10.35 -4.25
C LYS A 32 1.38 -9.35 -3.63
N ASP A 33 1.66 -8.04 -3.69
CA ASP A 33 0.75 -7.00 -3.20
C ASP A 33 -0.49 -6.91 -4.08
N SER A 34 -0.29 -6.83 -5.40
CA SER A 34 -1.37 -6.79 -6.39
C SER A 34 -2.28 -8.02 -6.30
N GLN A 35 -1.70 -9.23 -6.19
CA GLN A 35 -2.49 -10.47 -6.07
C GLN A 35 -3.36 -10.50 -4.81
N TYR A 36 -2.86 -9.97 -3.69
CA TYR A 36 -3.62 -9.89 -2.45
C TYR A 36 -4.83 -8.93 -2.56
N TYR A 37 -4.65 -7.73 -3.11
CA TYR A 37 -5.77 -6.81 -3.30
C TYR A 37 -6.78 -7.32 -4.31
N LYS A 38 -6.29 -7.97 -5.37
CA LYS A 38 -7.14 -8.66 -6.35
C LYS A 38 -7.99 -9.75 -5.71
N SER A 39 -7.46 -10.52 -4.77
CA SER A 39 -8.21 -11.59 -4.11
C SER A 39 -9.26 -11.07 -3.13
N ILE A 40 -9.04 -9.90 -2.50
CA ILE A 40 -10.07 -9.24 -1.69
C ILE A 40 -11.20 -8.72 -2.59
N GLY A 41 -10.88 -8.17 -3.76
CA GLY A 41 -11.89 -7.70 -4.71
C GLY A 41 -12.72 -6.52 -4.18
N LEU A 42 -12.14 -5.69 -3.30
CA LEU A 42 -12.85 -4.57 -2.67
C LEU A 42 -13.28 -3.53 -3.71
N LYS A 43 -14.56 -3.21 -3.73
CA LYS A 43 -15.14 -2.08 -4.47
C LYS A 43 -15.85 -1.18 -3.47
N LEU A 44 -15.33 0.02 -3.31
CA LEU A 44 -15.79 0.96 -2.28
C LEU A 44 -15.81 2.37 -2.84
N ASN A 45 -16.80 3.17 -2.46
CA ASN A 45 -16.75 4.62 -2.62
C ASN A 45 -17.23 5.33 -1.36
N GLY A 46 -16.71 6.54 -1.15
CA GLY A 46 -17.01 7.29 0.05
C GLY A 46 -16.25 8.60 0.11
N LYS A 47 -16.32 9.22 1.28
CA LYS A 47 -15.67 10.50 1.58
C LYS A 47 -14.63 10.31 2.67
N ILE A 48 -13.48 10.95 2.51
CA ILE A 48 -12.39 10.85 3.46
C ILE A 48 -12.70 11.73 4.67
N GLU A 49 -12.86 11.09 5.83
CA GLU A 49 -13.17 11.72 7.11
C GLU A 49 -11.91 12.08 7.91
N SER A 50 -10.86 11.27 7.79
CA SER A 50 -9.61 11.50 8.51
C SER A 50 -8.40 10.99 7.73
N VAL A 51 -7.24 11.60 7.98
CA VAL A 51 -5.96 11.25 7.36
C VAL A 51 -4.91 11.17 8.47
N LYS A 52 -4.29 10.01 8.64
CA LYS A 52 -3.28 9.74 9.68
C LYS A 52 -2.01 9.22 9.02
N GLU A 53 -1.02 10.08 8.82
CA GLU A 53 0.27 9.68 8.23
C GLU A 53 1.01 8.67 9.12
N LEU A 54 1.71 7.71 8.52
CA LEU A 54 2.61 6.82 9.25
C LEU A 54 3.96 7.50 9.49
N ARG A 55 4.59 7.23 10.63
CA ARG A 55 5.97 7.64 10.91
C ARG A 55 6.96 6.91 10.00
N TYR A 56 6.61 5.69 9.59
CA TYR A 56 7.44 4.84 8.73
C TYR A 56 6.70 4.48 7.43
N GLY A 57 7.44 4.49 6.32
CA GLY A 57 6.86 4.33 4.99
C GLY A 57 6.49 5.69 4.41
N HIS A 58 7.45 6.32 3.72
CA HIS A 58 7.25 7.61 3.07
C HIS A 58 5.98 7.62 2.23
N ASN A 59 5.11 8.60 2.45
CA ASN A 59 3.85 8.78 1.73
C ASN A 59 2.79 7.68 1.99
N PHE A 60 2.91 6.96 3.11
CA PHE A 60 1.89 6.03 3.59
C PHE A 60 1.16 6.57 4.81
N GLY A 61 -0.09 6.17 4.96
CA GLY A 61 -0.96 6.57 6.06
C GLY A 61 -2.12 5.60 6.26
N VAL A 62 -2.99 5.95 7.19
CA VAL A 62 -4.33 5.39 7.31
C VAL A 62 -5.31 6.50 6.97
N ILE A 63 -6.24 6.22 6.06
CA ILE A 63 -7.39 7.11 5.81
C ILE A 63 -8.64 6.49 6.42
N SER A 64 -9.45 7.32 7.08
CA SER A 64 -10.80 6.94 7.49
C SER A 64 -11.78 7.41 6.43
N ILE A 65 -12.67 6.54 5.99
CA ILE A 65 -13.63 6.78 4.92
C ILE A 65 -15.04 6.55 5.46
N GLY A 66 -15.90 7.55 5.32
CA GLY A 66 -17.35 7.38 5.42
C GLY A 66 -17.85 6.75 4.13
N ILE A 67 -18.38 5.53 4.22
CA ILE A 67 -18.74 4.69 3.07
C ILE A 67 -20.13 5.08 2.57
N ASN A 68 -20.22 5.42 1.29
CA ASN A 68 -21.49 5.56 0.58
C ASN A 68 -21.91 4.22 -0.03
N TYR A 69 -20.96 3.49 -0.60
CA TYR A 69 -21.16 2.14 -1.15
C TYR A 69 -19.92 1.26 -0.91
N SER A 70 -20.15 -0.01 -0.59
CA SER A 70 -19.12 -1.04 -0.55
C SER A 70 -19.75 -2.38 -0.95
N ASN A 71 -19.02 -3.20 -1.71
CA ASN A 71 -19.42 -4.59 -1.96
C ASN A 71 -19.13 -5.52 -0.76
N ILE A 72 -18.35 -5.05 0.22
CA ILE A 72 -18.00 -5.76 1.45
C ILE A 72 -18.55 -4.97 2.64
N ASN A 73 -19.41 -5.59 3.44
CA ASN A 73 -20.03 -4.94 4.60
C ASN A 73 -19.10 -4.91 5.82
N GLU A 74 -18.40 -6.02 6.05
CA GLU A 74 -17.47 -6.17 7.16
C GLU A 74 -16.17 -6.82 6.71
N TYR A 75 -15.07 -6.26 7.14
CA TYR A 75 -13.73 -6.78 6.91
C TYR A 75 -12.85 -6.40 8.09
N ASP A 76 -12.45 -7.37 8.89
CA ASP A 76 -11.45 -7.18 9.93
C ASP A 76 -10.53 -8.39 9.96
N LYS A 77 -9.28 -8.15 9.55
CA LYS A 77 -8.23 -9.18 9.49
C LYS A 77 -7.07 -8.85 10.43
N ARG A 78 -7.27 -7.96 11.42
CA ARG A 78 -6.22 -7.54 12.39
C ARG A 78 -5.65 -8.72 13.19
N ALA A 79 -6.46 -9.72 13.46
CA ALA A 79 -6.06 -10.93 14.19
C ALA A 79 -5.26 -11.93 13.33
N GLU A 80 -5.25 -11.78 12.01
CA GLU A 80 -4.49 -12.66 11.12
C GLU A 80 -3.08 -12.09 10.90
N LEU A 81 -2.05 -12.93 10.97
CA LEU A 81 -0.66 -12.58 10.60
C LEU A 81 -0.50 -12.46 9.07
N LYS A 82 -1.44 -11.77 8.42
CA LYS A 82 -1.48 -11.52 6.99
C LYS A 82 -1.26 -10.04 6.72
N ARG A 83 -1.08 -9.72 5.43
CA ARG A 83 -1.05 -8.33 4.98
C ARG A 83 -2.36 -7.65 5.32
N TYR A 84 -2.29 -6.46 5.87
CA TYR A 84 -3.44 -5.79 6.45
C TYR A 84 -3.83 -4.58 5.61
N LEU A 85 -4.93 -4.73 4.85
CA LEU A 85 -5.52 -3.65 4.05
C LEU A 85 -6.13 -2.56 4.94
N GLY A 86 -6.75 -2.96 6.06
CA GLY A 86 -7.58 -2.07 6.87
C GLY A 86 -8.73 -2.80 7.58
N VAL A 87 -9.65 -2.02 8.12
CA VAL A 87 -10.92 -2.47 8.72
C VAL A 87 -12.08 -1.80 8.01
N ILE A 88 -13.14 -2.56 7.73
CA ILE A 88 -14.43 -2.08 7.24
C ILE A 88 -15.49 -2.53 8.24
N LYS A 89 -16.21 -1.59 8.84
CA LYS A 89 -17.30 -1.88 9.79
C LYS A 89 -18.25 -0.68 9.88
N ASN A 90 -19.55 -0.92 10.05
CA ASN A 90 -20.55 0.12 10.31
C ASN A 90 -20.52 1.29 9.31
N ARG A 91 -20.41 1.00 8.00
CA ARG A 91 -20.27 2.02 6.93
C ARG A 91 -19.07 2.95 7.09
N LYS A 92 -18.04 2.50 7.79
CA LYS A 92 -16.75 3.18 7.90
C LYS A 92 -15.64 2.23 7.49
N ALA A 93 -14.60 2.78 6.87
CA ALA A 93 -13.39 2.03 6.57
C ALA A 93 -12.16 2.80 7.02
N ASP A 94 -11.27 2.13 7.76
CA ASP A 94 -9.92 2.60 8.03
C ASP A 94 -8.97 1.79 7.15
N ILE A 95 -8.47 2.40 6.07
CA ILE A 95 -7.68 1.73 5.03
C ILE A 95 -6.25 2.26 5.06
N VAL A 96 -5.28 1.34 4.98
CA VAL A 96 -3.88 1.66 4.77
C VAL A 96 -3.71 2.14 3.34
N PHE A 97 -3.16 3.34 3.18
CA PHE A 97 -3.21 4.07 1.94
C PHE A 97 -1.85 4.63 1.55
N ASN A 98 -1.48 4.48 0.28
CA ASN A 98 -0.34 5.14 -0.33
C ASN A 98 -0.77 6.47 -0.98
N SER A 99 0.15 7.40 -1.12
CA SER A 99 -0.12 8.77 -1.60
C SER A 99 -0.82 9.68 -0.59
N ILE A 100 -0.59 9.45 0.71
CA ILE A 100 -1.22 10.21 1.79
C ILE A 100 -1.04 11.74 1.64
N SER A 101 0.11 12.19 1.11
CA SER A 101 0.42 13.62 0.93
C SER A 101 -0.49 14.32 -0.10
N SER A 102 -1.12 13.56 -1.01
CA SER A 102 -2.02 14.10 -2.03
C SER A 102 -3.48 14.21 -1.56
N VAL A 103 -3.80 13.57 -0.44
CA VAL A 103 -5.16 13.38 0.06
C VAL A 103 -5.51 14.41 1.12
N LYS A 104 -6.74 14.90 1.10
CA LYS A 104 -7.27 15.79 2.14
C LYS A 104 -8.61 15.28 2.67
N ILE A 105 -8.92 15.68 3.89
CA ILE A 105 -10.26 15.49 4.48
C ILE A 105 -11.28 16.17 3.56
N GLY A 106 -12.37 15.46 3.28
CA GLY A 106 -13.43 15.91 2.38
C GLY A 106 -13.29 15.45 0.93
N ASP A 107 -12.12 14.96 0.52
CA ASP A 107 -11.96 14.35 -0.80
C ASP A 107 -12.85 13.11 -0.93
N SER A 108 -13.36 12.87 -2.13
CA SER A 108 -14.10 11.65 -2.47
C SER A 108 -13.14 10.59 -3.00
N ILE A 109 -13.34 9.34 -2.60
CA ILE A 109 -12.49 8.22 -3.00
C ILE A 109 -13.34 7.12 -3.62
N VAL A 110 -12.81 6.51 -4.68
CA VAL A 110 -13.36 5.31 -5.32
C VAL A 110 -12.26 4.28 -5.40
N ILE A 111 -12.47 3.13 -4.77
CA ILE A 111 -11.61 1.95 -4.83
C ILE A 111 -12.30 0.90 -5.71
N ASN A 112 -11.57 0.37 -6.69
CA ASN A 112 -12.02 -0.74 -7.52
C ASN A 112 -10.90 -1.79 -7.60
N ILE A 113 -11.07 -2.84 -6.79
CA ILE A 113 -10.17 -3.98 -6.62
C ILE A 113 -8.81 -3.54 -6.05
N GLU A 114 -7.89 -3.15 -6.91
CA GLU A 114 -6.54 -2.72 -6.54
C GLU A 114 -6.26 -1.26 -6.93
N LYS A 115 -7.14 -0.64 -7.72
CA LYS A 115 -6.99 0.75 -8.15
C LYS A 115 -7.82 1.66 -7.28
N TYR A 116 -7.34 2.86 -7.05
CA TYR A 116 -8.12 3.93 -6.44
C TYR A 116 -8.09 5.18 -7.31
N LYS A 117 -9.15 5.97 -7.18
CA LYS A 117 -9.28 7.32 -7.74
C LYS A 117 -9.69 8.27 -6.63
N ILE A 118 -9.07 9.44 -6.59
CA ILE A 118 -9.37 10.51 -5.63
C ILE A 118 -9.89 11.72 -6.37
N PHE A 119 -10.99 12.27 -5.87
CA PHE A 119 -11.64 13.44 -6.44
C PHE A 119 -11.72 14.54 -5.39
N ARG A 120 -11.38 15.76 -5.81
CA ARG A 120 -11.58 16.98 -5.02
C ARG A 120 -12.50 17.90 -5.82
N ASP A 121 -13.62 18.29 -5.22
CA ASP A 121 -14.64 19.12 -5.86
C ASP A 121 -15.07 18.58 -7.23
N GLY A 122 -15.21 17.25 -7.33
CA GLY A 122 -15.59 16.53 -8.55
C GLY A 122 -14.47 16.32 -9.58
N LYS A 123 -13.28 16.90 -9.38
CA LYS A 123 -12.12 16.75 -10.29
C LYS A 123 -11.19 15.63 -9.83
N LEU A 124 -10.76 14.78 -10.76
CA LEU A 124 -9.76 13.74 -10.48
C LEU A 124 -8.42 14.40 -10.13
N ILE A 125 -7.87 14.09 -8.97
CA ILE A 125 -6.56 14.61 -8.51
C ILE A 125 -5.49 13.54 -8.42
N ASN A 126 -5.87 12.27 -8.28
CA ASN A 126 -4.94 11.16 -8.19
C ASN A 126 -5.61 9.86 -8.64
N GLU A 127 -4.87 9.04 -9.37
CA GLU A 127 -5.23 7.66 -9.72
C GLU A 127 -3.99 6.80 -9.56
N ASN A 128 -4.08 5.74 -8.76
CA ASN A 128 -2.96 4.83 -8.54
C ASN A 128 -3.45 3.45 -8.08
N PHE A 129 -2.49 2.55 -7.88
CA PHE A 129 -2.71 1.26 -7.25
C PHE A 129 -2.52 1.36 -5.74
N ILE A 130 -3.34 0.63 -4.99
CA ILE A 130 -3.15 0.41 -3.56
C ILE A 130 -1.87 -0.40 -3.39
N SER A 131 -0.95 0.14 -2.58
CA SER A 131 0.30 -0.52 -2.23
C SER A 131 0.52 -0.48 -0.72
N MET A 132 1.41 -1.34 -0.23
CA MET A 132 1.81 -1.36 1.18
C MET A 132 3.24 -0.87 1.36
N PRO A 133 3.56 -0.27 2.52
CA PRO A 133 4.93 0.12 2.81
C PRO A 133 5.83 -1.12 2.81
N SER A 134 6.90 -1.05 2.05
CA SER A 134 7.82 -2.16 1.87
C SER A 134 8.75 -2.29 3.10
N ASN A 135 8.93 -3.50 3.63
CA ASN A 135 9.95 -3.86 4.62
C ASN A 135 9.81 -3.19 6.00
N PHE A 136 8.81 -3.56 6.79
CA PHE A 136 8.95 -3.55 8.25
C PHE A 136 7.90 -4.52 8.80
N ILE A 137 8.33 -5.73 9.12
CA ILE A 137 7.43 -6.84 9.49
C ILE A 137 6.69 -6.55 10.83
N PHE A 138 7.10 -5.52 11.59
CA PHE A 138 6.51 -5.22 12.89
C PHE A 138 6.14 -3.74 13.14
N SER A 139 6.93 -2.76 12.67
CA SER A 139 6.73 -1.35 13.07
C SER A 139 5.50 -0.68 12.43
N PRO A 140 5.30 -0.69 11.10
CA PRO A 140 4.09 -0.21 10.46
C PRO A 140 2.87 -1.00 10.88
N PHE A 141 2.95 -2.32 11.07
CA PHE A 141 1.78 -3.09 11.50
C PHE A 141 1.28 -2.65 12.87
N ARG A 142 2.18 -2.49 13.85
CA ARG A 142 1.84 -1.98 15.19
C ARG A 142 1.33 -0.54 15.14
N GLU A 143 1.93 0.31 14.30
CA GLU A 143 1.52 1.70 14.14
C GLU A 143 0.15 1.83 13.46
N ILE A 144 -0.08 1.06 12.39
CA ILE A 144 -1.35 0.96 11.67
C ILE A 144 -2.45 0.50 12.64
N ASN A 145 -2.22 -0.58 13.40
CA ASN A 145 -3.20 -1.07 14.38
C ASN A 145 -3.53 -0.03 15.48
N ARG A 146 -2.60 0.87 15.82
CA ARG A 146 -2.86 1.97 16.75
C ARG A 146 -3.64 3.12 16.12
N LYS A 147 -3.51 3.31 14.81
CA LYS A 147 -4.14 4.42 14.07
C LYS A 147 -5.53 4.07 13.54
N VAL A 148 -5.75 2.80 13.24
CA VAL A 148 -7.09 2.24 13.00
C VAL A 148 -7.86 2.30 14.31
N SER A 149 -8.98 3.01 14.31
CA SER A 149 -9.77 3.30 15.51
C SER A 149 -11.15 2.63 15.51
N LEU A 150 -11.51 1.93 14.43
CA LEU A 150 -12.75 1.17 14.29
C LEU A 150 -12.76 -0.15 15.07
#